data_AF-A0A0B4EFW2-F1
#
_entry.id   AF-A0A0B4EFW2-F1
#
_cell.length_a   1.000
_cell.length_b   1.000
_cell.length_c   1.000
_cell.angle_alpha   90.00
_cell.angle_beta   90.00
_cell.angle_gamma   90.00
#
_symmetry.space_group_name_H-M   'P 1'
#
loop_
_entity.id
_entity.type
_entity.pdbx_description
1 polymer ?
#
loop_
_entity_poly.entity_id
_entity_poly.type
_entity_poly.pdbx_seq_one_letter_code
_entity_poly.pdbx_strand_id
1 'polypeptide(L)'
;TKTVQKIKQGVSNTVGKILPSNSAKSQLQSLGIKVEEKRIGLQVDGTTIRGLEIDDALGNNLGRTFKTFDNFDETTKTATSVKSIDMDSKTYLSGSRLSSKLNKDLKAIENFTEYSLKGTNLSRNDIEERVLKIVINNKPLNTSQMENLKKVVTHATEEGIRVEAVILK
;
A
#
# COMPACT_ATOMS: atom_id res chain seq x y z
N THR A 1 56.00 -8.80 40.98
CA THR A 1 54.73 -8.41 41.64
C THR A 1 53.82 -7.86 40.55
N LYS A 2 52.89 -8.66 40.01
CA LYS A 2 51.45 -8.72 40.39
C LYS A 2 50.84 -7.29 40.35
N THR A 3 49.89 -6.92 39.49
CA THR A 3 48.63 -7.61 39.18
C THR A 3 47.94 -6.97 37.96
N VAL A 4 47.49 -7.82 37.03
CA VAL A 4 46.44 -7.53 36.04
C VAL A 4 45.10 -7.54 36.76
N GLN A 5 44.24 -6.53 36.55
CA GLN A 5 42.82 -6.64 36.90
C GLN A 5 41.94 -6.39 35.67
N LYS A 6 41.12 -7.40 35.41
CA LYS A 6 40.12 -7.53 34.35
C LYS A 6 38.80 -7.81 35.05
N ILE A 7 37.81 -6.91 35.00
CA ILE A 7 36.40 -7.14 35.41
C ILE A 7 35.55 -6.21 34.52
N LYS A 8 34.99 -6.70 33.41
CA LYS A 8 33.66 -7.32 33.21
C LYS A 8 32.48 -6.35 33.21
N GLN A 9 31.80 -6.36 32.05
CA GLN A 9 30.35 -6.33 31.83
C GLN A 9 29.57 -5.06 32.19
N GLY A 10 29.15 -4.38 31.13
CA GLY A 10 27.97 -3.51 31.10
C GLY A 10 27.39 -3.54 29.70
N VAL A 11 26.77 -4.66 29.31
CA VAL A 11 25.84 -4.69 28.17
C VAL A 11 24.62 -3.89 28.62
N SER A 12 24.57 -2.60 28.29
CA SER A 12 23.35 -1.82 28.43
C SER A 12 22.43 -2.20 27.28
N ASN A 13 21.65 -3.25 27.50
CA ASN A 13 20.43 -3.53 26.76
C ASN A 13 19.45 -2.38 27.02
N THR A 14 19.58 -1.31 26.25
CA THR A 14 18.47 -0.40 26.02
C THR A 14 18.11 -0.53 24.56
N VAL A 15 17.23 -1.49 24.27
CA VAL A 15 16.46 -1.51 23.01
C VAL A 15 15.57 -0.28 23.08
N GLY A 16 16.15 0.87 22.72
CA GLY A 16 15.40 2.08 22.44
C GLY A 16 14.42 1.69 21.35
N LYS A 17 13.13 1.70 21.69
CA LYS A 17 12.02 1.57 20.76
C LYS A 17 12.27 2.62 19.68
N ILE A 18 12.82 2.22 18.54
CA ILE A 18 13.04 3.12 17.40
C ILE A 18 11.63 3.55 17.01
N LEU A 19 11.23 4.76 17.42
CA LEU A 19 10.05 5.40 16.87
C LEU A 19 10.23 5.33 15.36
N PRO A 20 9.28 4.76 14.60
CA PRO A 20 9.38 4.76 13.14
C PRO A 20 9.63 6.20 12.74
N SER A 21 10.64 6.44 11.89
CA SER A 21 10.94 7.80 11.43
C SER A 21 9.62 8.47 11.01
N ASN A 22 9.44 9.76 11.30
CA ASN A 22 8.20 10.50 11.03
C ASN A 22 7.88 10.60 9.52
N SER A 23 8.50 9.80 8.65
CA SER A 23 8.19 9.73 7.23
C SER A 23 7.08 8.72 6.95
N ALA A 24 6.24 9.03 5.96
CA ALA A 24 5.20 8.14 5.46
C ALA A 24 5.77 6.76 5.07
N LYS A 25 6.98 6.73 4.50
CA LYS A 25 7.67 5.51 4.10
C LYS A 25 7.93 4.58 5.29
N SER A 26 8.61 5.08 6.33
CA SER A 26 8.90 4.24 7.50
C SER A 26 7.64 3.81 8.24
N GLN A 27 6.64 4.69 8.29
CA GLN A 27 5.33 4.39 8.84
C GLN A 27 4.67 3.22 8.08
N LEU A 28 4.52 3.29 6.76
CA LEU A 28 3.96 2.20 5.96
C LEU A 28 4.78 0.90 6.06
N GLN A 29 6.11 1.00 6.01
CA GLN A 29 6.99 -0.16 6.16
C GLN A 29 6.83 -0.83 7.54
N SER A 30 6.58 -0.06 8.60
CA SER A 30 6.30 -0.62 9.94
C SER A 30 5.00 -1.42 10.01
N LEU A 31 4.12 -1.25 9.02
CA LEU A 31 2.88 -2.04 8.86
C LEU A 31 3.08 -3.28 7.98
N GLY A 32 4.30 -3.54 7.49
CA GLY A 32 4.58 -4.63 6.55
C GLY A 32 4.25 -4.31 5.10
N ILE A 33 3.95 -3.04 4.77
CA ILE A 33 3.66 -2.61 3.41
C ILE A 33 4.97 -2.40 2.65
N LYS A 34 5.10 -3.00 1.47
CA LYS A 34 6.20 -2.70 0.54
C LYS A 34 5.97 -1.31 -0.08
N VAL A 35 6.97 -0.44 0.00
CA VAL A 35 6.85 0.96 -0.41
C VAL A 35 7.83 1.31 -1.54
N GLU A 36 7.29 1.88 -2.60
CA GLU A 36 8.04 2.56 -3.66
C GLU A 36 7.86 4.07 -3.56
N GLU A 37 8.88 4.84 -3.94
CA GLU A 37 8.80 6.30 -4.03
C GLU A 37 9.02 6.70 -5.48
N LYS A 38 8.06 7.41 -6.09
CA LYS A 38 8.11 7.77 -7.51
C LYS A 38 7.99 9.28 -7.71
N ARG A 39 8.79 9.81 -8.63
CA ARG A 39 8.72 11.20 -9.12
C ARG A 39 8.18 11.18 -10.54
N ILE A 40 6.86 11.38 -10.69
CA ILE A 40 6.16 11.33 -11.98
C ILE A 40 5.57 12.68 -12.37
N GLY A 41 5.87 13.75 -11.63
CA GLY A 41 5.32 15.09 -11.89
C GLY A 41 3.84 15.26 -11.51
N LEU A 42 3.23 14.27 -10.86
CA LEU A 42 1.85 14.29 -10.39
C LEU A 42 1.80 14.23 -8.87
N GLN A 43 0.78 14.86 -8.27
CA GLN A 43 0.50 14.80 -6.84
C GLN A 43 -0.88 14.19 -6.60
N VAL A 44 -1.07 13.48 -5.48
CA VAL A 44 -2.40 12.99 -5.12
C VAL A 44 -3.21 14.15 -4.52
N ASP A 45 -4.37 14.47 -5.12
CA ASP A 45 -5.26 15.56 -4.66
C ASP A 45 -6.72 15.10 -4.44
N GLY A 46 -6.98 13.78 -4.59
CA GLY A 46 -8.29 13.17 -4.36
C GLY A 46 -9.30 13.36 -5.49
N THR A 47 -8.96 14.06 -6.58
CA THR A 47 -9.86 14.24 -7.72
C THR A 47 -9.85 13.01 -8.64
N THR A 48 -10.98 12.75 -9.30
CA THR A 48 -11.08 11.65 -10.27
C THR A 48 -10.13 11.85 -11.44
N ILE A 49 -9.99 13.08 -11.95
CA ILE A 49 -9.09 13.39 -13.07
C ILE A 49 -7.65 13.02 -12.70
N ARG A 50 -7.18 13.46 -11.53
CA ARG A 50 -5.84 13.12 -11.06
C ARG A 50 -5.65 11.63 -10.81
N GLY A 51 -6.68 10.95 -10.31
CA GLY A 51 -6.67 9.49 -10.18
C GLY A 51 -6.41 8.79 -11.51
N LEU A 52 -7.06 9.23 -12.59
CA LEU A 52 -6.86 8.69 -13.93
C LEU A 52 -5.46 9.00 -14.49
N GLU A 53 -4.96 10.22 -14.28
CA GLU A 53 -3.59 10.60 -14.71
C GLU A 53 -2.53 9.74 -14.00
N ILE A 54 -2.71 9.49 -12.70
CA ILE A 54 -1.82 8.63 -11.91
C ILE A 54 -1.88 7.19 -12.39
N ASP A 55 -3.07 6.67 -12.65
CA ASP A 55 -3.29 5.31 -13.12
C ASP A 55 -2.62 5.06 -14.48
N ASP A 56 -2.80 5.97 -15.44
CA ASP A 56 -2.10 5.94 -16.71
C ASP A 56 -0.57 6.00 -16.52
N ALA A 57 -0.08 6.89 -15.66
CA ALA A 57 1.36 7.05 -15.39
C ALA A 57 1.98 5.84 -14.68
N LEU A 58 1.18 5.02 -14.00
CA LEU A 58 1.60 3.75 -13.40
C LEU A 58 1.44 2.56 -14.35
N GLY A 59 0.94 2.81 -15.56
CA GLY A 59 0.97 1.87 -16.67
C GLY A 59 -0.22 0.94 -16.76
N ASN A 60 -1.45 1.40 -16.42
CA ASN A 60 -2.69 0.63 -16.62
C ASN A 60 -2.70 -0.05 -18.00
N ASN A 61 -2.86 -1.38 -18.01
CA ASN A 61 -2.88 -2.20 -19.23
C ASN A 61 -4.17 -2.99 -19.43
N LEU A 62 -5.12 -2.93 -18.49
CA LEU A 62 -6.44 -3.58 -18.60
C LEU A 62 -7.51 -2.64 -19.17
N GLY A 63 -7.27 -1.32 -19.07
CA GLY A 63 -8.15 -0.25 -19.52
C GLY A 63 -8.87 0.44 -18.37
N ARG A 64 -9.11 1.75 -18.52
CA ARG A 64 -9.66 2.62 -17.46
C ARG A 64 -11.00 2.19 -16.86
N THR A 65 -11.80 1.41 -17.59
CA THR A 65 -13.10 0.92 -17.12
C THR A 65 -13.08 -0.58 -16.83
N PHE A 66 -11.90 -1.19 -16.79
CA PHE A 66 -11.78 -2.59 -16.43
C PHE A 66 -12.15 -2.76 -14.96
N LYS A 67 -12.91 -3.82 -14.66
CA LYS A 67 -13.43 -4.02 -13.32
C LYS A 67 -12.32 -4.49 -12.38
N THR A 68 -12.28 -3.91 -11.19
CA THR A 68 -11.44 -4.32 -10.05
C THR A 68 -9.95 -4.09 -10.22
N PHE A 69 -9.34 -4.61 -11.28
CA PHE A 69 -7.91 -4.53 -11.53
C PHE A 69 -7.60 -3.51 -12.62
N ASP A 70 -6.48 -2.83 -12.45
CA ASP A 70 -5.97 -1.81 -13.36
C ASP A 70 -4.77 -2.36 -14.16
N ASN A 71 -4.05 -3.33 -13.56
CA ASN A 71 -2.95 -4.03 -14.22
C ASN A 71 -3.02 -5.55 -14.08
N PHE A 72 -2.56 -6.24 -15.11
CA PHE A 72 -2.21 -7.66 -15.06
C PHE A 72 -0.84 -7.90 -15.70
N ASP A 73 0.05 -8.55 -14.97
CA ASP A 73 1.35 -9.02 -15.46
C ASP A 73 1.24 -10.51 -15.80
N GLU A 74 1.34 -10.84 -17.09
CA GLU A 74 1.18 -12.20 -17.59
C GLU A 74 2.33 -13.14 -17.19
N THR A 75 3.52 -12.61 -16.93
CA THR A 75 4.71 -13.39 -16.55
C THR A 75 4.62 -13.81 -15.09
N THR A 76 4.22 -12.89 -14.22
CA THR A 76 4.12 -13.15 -12.77
C THR A 76 2.70 -13.53 -12.32
N LYS A 77 1.74 -13.58 -13.25
CA LYS A 77 0.31 -13.80 -12.99
C LYS A 77 -0.24 -12.92 -11.87
N THR A 78 0.28 -11.70 -11.79
CA THR A 78 -0.05 -10.74 -10.73
C THR A 78 -1.08 -9.74 -11.24
N ALA A 79 -2.26 -9.69 -10.60
CA ALA A 79 -3.28 -8.69 -10.84
C ALA A 79 -3.20 -7.58 -9.78
N THR A 80 -3.12 -6.33 -10.21
CA THR A 80 -2.96 -5.17 -9.33
C THR A 80 -4.14 -4.21 -9.48
N SER A 81 -4.75 -3.86 -8.34
CA SER A 81 -5.72 -2.77 -8.22
C SER A 81 -5.03 -1.55 -7.64
N VAL A 82 -5.02 -0.45 -8.38
CA VAL A 82 -4.38 0.82 -8.02
C VAL A 82 -5.42 1.78 -7.44
N LYS A 83 -5.13 2.36 -6.28
CA LYS A 83 -6.04 3.31 -5.61
C LYS A 83 -5.27 4.54 -5.13
N SER A 84 -5.49 5.68 -5.77
CA SER A 84 -4.96 6.96 -5.32
C SER A 84 -5.78 7.51 -4.15
N ILE A 85 -5.13 7.85 -3.04
CA ILE A 85 -5.76 8.31 -1.81
C ILE A 85 -5.03 9.54 -1.30
N ASP A 86 -5.73 10.68 -1.27
CA ASP A 86 -5.26 11.89 -0.62
C ASP A 86 -5.37 11.74 0.89
N MET A 87 -4.26 11.47 1.58
CA MET A 87 -4.25 11.26 3.03
C MET A 87 -4.46 12.57 3.81
N ASP A 88 -4.42 13.74 3.17
CA ASP A 88 -4.74 15.02 3.83
C ASP A 88 -6.23 15.36 3.77
N SER A 89 -6.99 14.66 2.92
CA SER A 89 -8.42 14.88 2.79
C SER A 89 -9.12 14.69 4.13
N LYS A 90 -9.99 15.64 4.50
CA LYS A 90 -10.83 15.57 5.72
C LYS A 90 -11.57 14.23 5.84
N THR A 91 -11.88 13.60 4.71
CA THR A 91 -12.51 12.27 4.66
C THR A 91 -11.67 11.20 5.32
N TYR A 92 -10.34 11.23 5.16
CA TYR A 92 -9.46 10.12 5.58
C TYR A 92 -8.64 10.44 6.84
N LEU A 93 -8.77 11.64 7.41
CA LEU A 93 -8.10 11.99 8.67
C LEU A 93 -8.59 11.14 9.85
N SER A 94 -9.88 10.79 9.91
CA SER A 94 -10.46 10.01 11.01
C SER A 94 -10.21 8.49 10.92
N GLY A 95 -9.48 8.02 9.90
CA GLY A 95 -9.08 6.63 9.68
C GLY A 95 -10.21 5.64 9.35
N SER A 96 -11.40 5.74 9.96
CA SER A 96 -12.52 4.80 9.77
C SER A 96 -13.08 4.78 8.34
N ARG A 97 -13.14 5.94 7.68
CA ARG A 97 -13.52 6.04 6.27
C ARG A 97 -12.44 5.49 5.35
N LEU A 98 -11.16 5.62 5.74
CA LEU A 98 -10.04 5.04 5.00
C LEU A 98 -10.11 3.51 5.01
N SER A 99 -10.25 2.89 6.20
CA SER A 99 -10.40 1.43 6.30
C SER A 99 -11.66 0.92 5.62
N SER A 100 -12.78 1.63 5.76
CA SER A 100 -14.05 1.25 5.09
C SER A 100 -13.92 1.27 3.56
N LYS A 101 -13.28 2.30 2.98
CA LYS A 101 -13.01 2.37 1.55
C LYS A 101 -12.11 1.22 1.11
N LEU A 102 -10.98 1.03 1.77
CA LEU A 102 -10.00 0.02 1.38
C LEU A 102 -10.56 -1.40 1.54
N ASN A 103 -11.36 -1.68 2.56
CA ASN A 103 -12.04 -2.97 2.71
C ASN A 103 -13.07 -3.22 1.60
N LYS A 104 -13.74 -2.18 1.09
CA LYS A 104 -14.60 -2.31 -0.10
C LYS A 104 -13.78 -2.68 -1.34
N ASP A 105 -12.61 -2.08 -1.50
CA ASP A 105 -11.69 -2.40 -2.59
C ASP A 105 -11.14 -3.83 -2.46
N LEU A 106 -10.75 -4.28 -1.26
CA LEU A 106 -10.35 -5.67 -0.97
C LEU A 106 -11.47 -6.67 -1.29
N LYS A 107 -12.70 -6.38 -0.87
CA LYS A 107 -13.87 -7.21 -1.19
C LYS A 107 -14.08 -7.32 -2.71
N ALA A 108 -13.84 -6.25 -3.47
CA ALA A 108 -13.94 -6.30 -4.93
C ALA A 108 -12.86 -7.18 -5.57
N ILE A 109 -11.64 -7.20 -5.01
CA ILE A 109 -10.53 -8.07 -5.40
C ILE A 109 -10.84 -9.53 -5.08
N GLU A 110 -11.34 -9.79 -3.87
CA GLU A 110 -11.72 -11.12 -3.39
C GLU A 110 -12.84 -11.75 -4.23
N ASN A 111 -13.86 -10.97 -4.57
CA ASN A 111 -15.04 -11.41 -5.31
C ASN A 111 -14.86 -11.34 -6.84
N PHE A 112 -13.66 -11.05 -7.34
CA PHE A 112 -13.40 -11.08 -8.78
C PHE A 112 -13.48 -12.52 -9.29
N THR A 113 -14.20 -12.70 -10.40
CA THR A 113 -14.38 -13.99 -11.07
C THR A 113 -13.83 -13.94 -12.49
N GLU A 114 -14.33 -13.01 -13.31
CA GLU A 114 -13.89 -12.75 -14.66
C GLU A 114 -14.39 -11.39 -15.12
N TYR A 115 -13.70 -10.77 -16.07
CA TYR A 115 -14.18 -9.59 -16.76
C TYR A 115 -13.54 -9.47 -18.15
N SER A 116 -14.35 -9.04 -19.12
CA SER A 116 -13.90 -8.78 -20.48
C SER A 116 -14.21 -7.34 -20.85
N LEU A 117 -13.21 -6.64 -21.41
CA LEU A 117 -13.33 -5.27 -21.88
C LEU A 117 -12.55 -5.08 -23.18
N LYS A 118 -13.25 -4.70 -24.25
CA LYS A 118 -12.63 -4.33 -25.55
C LYS A 118 -11.61 -5.36 -26.08
N GLY A 119 -11.86 -6.64 -25.87
CA GLY A 119 -10.98 -7.74 -26.30
C GLY A 119 -9.94 -8.19 -25.27
N THR A 120 -9.73 -7.43 -24.18
CA THR A 120 -8.95 -7.88 -23.02
C THR A 120 -9.84 -8.72 -22.11
N ASN A 121 -9.43 -9.94 -21.79
CA ASN A 121 -10.13 -10.83 -20.86
C ASN A 121 -9.19 -11.22 -19.72
N LEU A 122 -9.72 -11.22 -18.49
CA LEU A 122 -9.00 -11.72 -17.31
C LEU A 122 -9.97 -12.54 -16.47
N SER A 123 -9.61 -13.80 -16.23
CA SER A 123 -10.29 -14.69 -15.28
C SER A 123 -9.51 -14.78 -13.97
N ARG A 124 -10.21 -15.09 -12.88
CA ARG A 124 -9.60 -15.42 -11.58
C ARG A 124 -8.58 -16.55 -11.72
N ASN A 125 -8.83 -17.51 -12.62
CA ASN A 125 -7.93 -18.65 -12.84
C ASN A 125 -6.61 -18.24 -13.51
N ASP A 126 -6.54 -17.05 -14.11
CA ASP A 126 -5.31 -16.51 -14.68
C ASP A 126 -4.44 -15.81 -13.62
N ILE A 127 -4.96 -15.60 -12.40
CA ILE A 127 -4.34 -14.77 -11.36
C ILE A 127 -3.79 -15.67 -10.25
N GLU A 128 -2.47 -15.67 -10.08
CA GLU A 128 -1.80 -16.33 -8.94
C GLU A 128 -1.66 -15.36 -7.76
N GLU A 129 -1.44 -14.08 -8.03
CA GLU A 129 -1.14 -13.07 -7.01
C GLU A 129 -2.04 -11.86 -7.15
N ARG A 130 -2.62 -11.40 -6.04
CA ARG A 130 -3.53 -10.24 -5.99
C ARG A 130 -2.91 -9.13 -5.16
N VAL A 131 -2.85 -7.92 -5.72
CA VAL A 131 -2.24 -6.76 -5.08
C VAL A 131 -3.23 -5.61 -5.00
N LEU A 132 -3.41 -5.06 -3.81
CA LEU A 132 -3.96 -3.72 -3.61
C LEU A 132 -2.79 -2.73 -3.48
N LYS A 133 -2.62 -1.87 -4.49
CA LYS A 133 -1.57 -0.85 -4.54
C LYS A 133 -2.16 0.52 -4.21
N ILE A 134 -1.80 1.07 -3.05
CA ILE A 134 -2.24 2.41 -2.65
C ILE A 134 -1.23 3.47 -3.11
N VAL A 135 -1.71 4.55 -3.69
CA VAL A 135 -0.87 5.69 -4.12
C VAL A 135 -1.20 6.88 -3.22
N ILE A 136 -0.21 7.42 -2.52
CA ILE A 136 -0.43 8.44 -1.49
C ILE A 136 0.49 9.65 -1.67
N ASN A 137 0.07 10.78 -1.08
CA ASN A 137 0.89 11.97 -0.89
C ASN A 137 2.08 11.69 0.03
N ASN A 138 3.22 12.34 -0.25
CA ASN A 138 4.43 12.25 0.57
C ASN A 138 4.32 13.08 1.86
N LYS A 139 3.41 12.70 2.76
CA LYS A 139 3.24 13.32 4.08
C LYS A 139 3.07 12.29 5.19
N PRO A 140 3.54 12.58 6.42
CA PRO A 140 3.40 11.68 7.54
C PRO A 140 1.93 11.31 7.80
N LEU A 141 1.69 10.03 8.06
CA LEU A 141 0.38 9.52 8.43
C LEU A 141 0.12 9.81 9.91
N ASN A 142 -1.13 10.18 10.23
CA ASN A 142 -1.54 10.34 11.61
C ASN A 142 -1.82 8.98 12.29
N THR A 143 -1.93 8.96 13.63
CA THR A 143 -2.16 7.74 14.40
C THR A 143 -3.40 6.96 13.95
N SER A 144 -4.51 7.66 13.66
CA SER A 144 -5.75 7.02 13.24
C SER A 144 -5.61 6.35 11.87
N GLN A 145 -4.91 6.98 10.93
CA GLN A 145 -4.60 6.42 9.62
C GLN A 145 -3.73 5.17 9.75
N MET A 146 -2.70 5.23 10.61
CA MET A 146 -1.82 4.10 10.88
C MET A 146 -2.56 2.89 11.47
N GLU A 147 -3.40 3.11 12.48
CA GLU A 147 -4.19 2.05 13.10
C GLU A 147 -5.18 1.42 12.13
N ASN A 148 -5.82 2.23 11.28
CA ASN A 148 -6.79 1.73 10.31
C ASN A 148 -6.12 1.03 9.12
N LEU A 149 -4.99 1.52 8.63
CA LEU A 149 -4.19 0.83 7.61
C LEU A 149 -3.67 -0.50 8.13
N LYS A 150 -3.23 -0.58 9.40
CA LYS A 150 -2.83 -1.85 10.02
C LYS A 150 -3.95 -2.89 9.95
N LYS A 151 -5.19 -2.52 10.30
CA LYS A 151 -6.36 -3.40 10.21
C LYS A 151 -6.63 -3.87 8.78
N VAL A 152 -6.51 -2.96 7.81
CA VAL A 152 -6.67 -3.28 6.38
C VAL A 152 -5.59 -4.26 5.91
N VAL A 153 -4.33 -4.05 6.28
CA VAL A 153 -3.23 -4.95 5.91
C VAL A 153 -3.42 -6.34 6.53
N THR A 154 -3.84 -6.42 7.79
CA THR A 154 -4.16 -7.70 8.43
C THR A 154 -5.25 -8.43 7.67
N HIS A 155 -6.39 -7.78 7.40
CA HIS A 155 -7.49 -8.36 6.64
C HIS A 155 -7.08 -8.77 5.22
N ALA A 156 -6.34 -7.93 4.50
CA ALA A 156 -5.83 -8.27 3.16
C ALA A 156 -4.95 -9.53 3.20
N THR A 157 -4.09 -9.63 4.21
CA THR A 157 -3.19 -10.79 4.37
C THR A 157 -3.97 -12.07 4.63
N GLU A 158 -5.02 -12.01 5.46
CA GLU A 158 -5.92 -13.15 5.73
C GLU A 158 -6.61 -13.64 4.43
N GLU A 159 -6.92 -12.73 3.51
CA GLU A 159 -7.52 -13.03 2.21
C GLU A 159 -6.51 -13.38 1.10
N GLY A 160 -5.21 -13.47 1.42
CA GLY A 160 -4.16 -13.72 0.44
C GLY A 160 -4.00 -12.60 -0.59
N ILE A 161 -4.22 -11.34 -0.17
CA ILE A 161 -4.06 -10.12 -0.97
C ILE A 161 -2.88 -9.33 -0.40
N ARG A 162 -1.88 -9.04 -1.23
CA ARG A 162 -0.74 -8.21 -0.82
C ARG A 162 -1.12 -6.73 -0.86
N VAL A 163 -0.62 -5.96 0.09
CA VAL A 163 -0.74 -4.49 0.10
C VAL A 163 0.61 -3.87 -0.22
N GLU A 164 0.66 -3.10 -1.30
CA GLU A 164 1.82 -2.30 -1.69
C GLU A 164 1.46 -0.80 -1.67
N ALA A 165 2.47 0.06 -1.55
CA ALA A 165 2.28 1.49 -1.60
C ALA A 165 3.26 2.19 -2.55
N VAL A 166 2.78 3.23 -3.22
CA VAL A 166 3.59 4.21 -3.94
C VAL A 166 3.41 5.57 -3.27
N ILE A 167 4.51 6.19 -2.87
CA ILE A 167 4.55 7.57 -2.40
C ILE A 167 4.95 8.46 -3.57
N LEU A 168 4.09 9.41 -3.95
CA LEU A 168 4.42 10.39 -4.99
C LEU A 168 5.21 11.56 -4.39
N LYS A 169 6.39 11.81 -4.96
CA LYS A 169 7.34 12.85 -4.57
C LYS A 169 7.36 14.04 -5.52
#